data_AF-A0A925FF33-F1
#
_entry.id   AF-A0A925FF33-F1
#
_cell.length_a   1.000
_cell.length_b   1.000
_cell.length_c   1.000
_cell.angle_alpha   90.00
_cell.angle_beta   90.00
_cell.angle_gamma   90.00
#
_symmetry.space_group_name_H-M   'P 1'
#
loop_
_entity.id
_entity.type
_entity.pdbx_description
1 polymer ?
#
loop_
_entity_poly.entity_id
_entity_poly.type
_entity_poly.pdbx_seq_one_letter_code
_entity_poly.pdbx_strand_id
1 'polypeptide(L)'
;MSAPVLGATRVSLRPLTAADLAWLHTLNAIPDVRRYLFDDEAWSADEVRARLVERNAALWTSEGLGLFVVSRNENAIAIGWCGFWYFPTRLGFTETHRSMGDRHPLRHYARGREGLGPAA
;
A
#
# COMPACT_ATOMS: atom_id res chain seq x y z
N MET A 1 -10.31 -15.70 5.10
CA MET A 1 -9.06 -16.42 4.76
C MET A 1 -7.89 -15.68 5.39
N SER A 2 -6.79 -16.36 5.74
CA SER A 2 -5.59 -15.66 6.25
C SER A 2 -4.77 -15.14 5.07
N ALA A 3 -4.35 -13.88 5.10
CA ALA A 3 -3.56 -13.27 4.04
C ALA A 3 -2.11 -13.81 4.06
N PRO A 4 -1.51 -14.16 2.91
CA PRO A 4 -0.19 -14.79 2.87
C PRO A 4 0.94 -13.81 3.18
N VAL A 5 2.10 -14.32 3.59
CA VAL A 5 3.37 -13.57 3.60
C VAL A 5 4.16 -13.99 2.35
N LEU A 6 4.70 -13.01 1.61
CA LEU A 6 5.48 -13.25 0.40
C LEU A 6 6.95 -12.90 0.63
N GLY A 7 7.87 -13.66 0.05
CA GLY A 7 9.30 -13.43 0.13
C GLY A 7 9.94 -13.28 -1.24
N ALA A 8 10.88 -12.35 -1.36
CA ALA A 8 11.78 -12.20 -2.50
C ALA A 8 13.23 -12.08 -2.01
N THR A 9 14.20 -12.05 -2.92
CA THR A 9 15.63 -12.01 -2.56
C THR A 9 16.01 -10.86 -1.63
N ARG A 10 15.40 -9.68 -1.79
CA ARG A 10 15.76 -8.46 -1.05
C ARG A 10 14.73 -8.02 -0.01
N VAL A 11 13.48 -8.46 -0.15
CA VAL A 11 12.36 -7.94 0.65
C VAL A 11 11.40 -9.05 1.06
N SER A 12 10.69 -8.81 2.15
CA SER A 12 9.53 -9.57 2.60
C SER A 12 8.29 -8.69 2.58
N LEU A 13 7.16 -9.29 2.25
CA LEU A 13 5.86 -8.63 2.15
C LEU A 13 4.92 -9.32 3.12
N ARG A 14 4.47 -8.61 4.15
CA ARG A 14 3.43 -9.10 5.07
C ARG A 14 2.15 -8.31 4.91
N PRO A 15 0.98 -8.92 5.11
CA PRO A 15 -0.29 -8.20 5.06
C PRO A 15 -0.25 -6.98 5.97
N LEU A 16 -0.80 -5.88 5.48
CA LEU A 16 -0.96 -4.66 6.26
C LEU A 16 -2.01 -4.85 7.36
N THR A 17 -1.73 -4.39 8.56
CA THR A 17 -2.57 -4.58 9.75
C THR A 17 -2.87 -3.27 10.47
N ALA A 18 -3.76 -3.32 11.46
CA ALA A 18 -4.05 -2.16 12.31
C ALA A 18 -2.82 -1.66 13.11
N ALA A 19 -1.85 -2.53 13.39
CA ALA A 19 -0.61 -2.14 14.05
C ALA A 19 0.25 -1.19 13.19
N ASP A 20 0.02 -1.15 11.87
CA ASP A 20 0.79 -0.34 10.93
C ASP A 20 0.26 1.09 10.80
N LEU A 21 -0.83 1.44 11.47
CA LEU A 21 -1.53 2.72 11.30
C LEU A 21 -0.61 3.94 11.52
N ALA A 22 0.13 3.96 12.63
CA ALA A 22 1.01 5.08 12.96
C ALA A 22 2.12 5.26 11.93
N TRP A 23 2.71 4.14 11.50
CA TRP A 23 3.76 4.12 10.47
C TRP A 23 3.21 4.56 9.11
N LEU A 24 2.03 4.06 8.72
CA LEU A 24 1.34 4.46 7.49
C LEU A 24 1.03 5.94 7.46
N HIS A 25 0.43 6.48 8.53
CA HIS A 25 0.10 7.89 8.62
C HIS A 25 1.35 8.76 8.48
N THR A 26 2.43 8.39 9.18
CA THR A 26 3.71 9.10 9.08
C THR A 26 4.30 9.05 7.67
N LEU A 27 4.36 7.87 7.06
CA LEU A 27 4.91 7.68 5.71
C LEU A 27 4.10 8.43 4.65
N ASN A 28 2.77 8.32 4.72
CA ASN A 28 1.86 8.92 3.75
C ASN A 28 1.77 10.44 3.90
N ALA A 29 2.06 10.99 5.07
CA ALA A 29 2.13 12.44 5.28
C ALA A 29 3.38 13.10 4.67
N ILE A 30 4.42 12.33 4.29
CA ILE A 30 5.63 12.89 3.64
C ILE A 30 5.22 13.61 2.35
N PRO A 31 5.64 14.87 2.12
CA PRO A 31 5.23 15.66 0.95
C PRO A 31 5.44 14.93 -0.40
N ASP A 32 6.62 14.35 -0.59
CA ASP A 32 6.97 13.59 -1.81
C ASP A 32 6.25 12.23 -1.93
N VAL A 33 5.53 11.80 -0.89
CA VAL A 33 4.67 10.60 -0.95
C VAL A 33 3.26 11.03 -1.31
N ARG A 34 2.63 11.93 -0.53
CA ARG A 34 1.26 12.38 -0.79
C ARG A 34 1.09 13.11 -2.11
N ARG A 35 2.09 13.86 -2.57
CA ARG A 35 2.05 14.54 -3.87
C ARG A 35 1.76 13.59 -5.03
N TYR A 36 2.24 12.35 -4.96
CA TYR A 36 2.08 11.37 -6.03
C TYR A 36 1.02 10.29 -5.74
N LEU A 37 0.64 10.10 -4.48
CA LEU A 37 -0.30 9.05 -4.08
C LEU A 37 -1.69 9.54 -3.70
N PHE A 38 -1.80 10.78 -3.21
CA PHE A 38 -3.02 11.30 -2.57
C PHE A 38 -3.35 12.71 -3.06
N ASP A 39 -2.93 13.08 -4.28
CA ASP A 39 -3.17 14.42 -4.86
C ASP A 39 -2.68 15.56 -3.94
N ASP A 40 -1.56 15.33 -3.24
CA ASP A 40 -0.99 16.20 -2.21
C ASP A 40 -1.89 16.45 -0.97
N GLU A 41 -2.96 15.67 -0.82
CA GLU A 41 -3.83 15.69 0.35
C GLU A 41 -3.13 15.01 1.55
N ALA A 42 -3.11 15.72 2.68
CA ALA A 42 -2.68 15.16 3.95
C ALA A 42 -3.89 14.59 4.69
N TRP A 43 -3.94 13.26 4.83
CA TRP A 43 -4.98 12.58 5.58
C TRP A 43 -4.67 12.53 7.07
N SER A 44 -5.70 12.71 7.89
CA SER A 44 -5.66 12.44 9.32
C SER A 44 -5.44 10.95 9.62
N ALA A 45 -5.02 10.63 10.85
CA ALA A 45 -4.87 9.23 11.28
C ALA A 45 -6.19 8.44 11.16
N ASP A 46 -7.34 9.08 11.39
CA ASP A 46 -8.64 8.45 11.25
C ASP A 46 -9.00 8.14 9.80
N GLU A 47 -8.66 9.06 8.89
CA GLU A 47 -8.81 8.82 7.46
C GLU A 47 -7.90 7.71 6.96
N VAL A 48 -6.63 7.65 7.43
CA VAL A 48 -5.72 6.55 7.09
C VAL A 48 -6.28 5.21 7.59
N ARG A 49 -6.87 5.18 8.80
CA ARG A 49 -7.49 3.97 9.36
C ARG A 49 -8.66 3.49 8.50
N ALA A 50 -9.62 4.37 8.24
CA ALA A 50 -10.81 4.02 7.47
C ALA A 50 -10.48 3.69 6.01
N ARG A 51 -9.68 4.54 5.35
CA ARG A 51 -9.42 4.44 3.91
C ARG A 51 -8.43 3.33 3.56
N LEU A 52 -7.43 3.05 4.40
CA LEU A 52 -6.40 2.04 4.11
C LEU A 52 -6.50 0.80 4.99
N VAL A 53 -6.53 0.94 6.32
CA VAL A 53 -6.41 -0.22 7.23
C VAL A 53 -7.67 -1.09 7.20
N GLU A 54 -8.83 -0.49 7.47
CA GLU A 54 -10.10 -1.22 7.57
C GLU A 54 -10.53 -1.76 6.21
N ARG A 55 -10.39 -0.94 5.16
CA ARG A 55 -10.66 -1.38 3.79
C ARG A 55 -9.72 -2.50 3.33
N ASN A 56 -8.45 -2.47 3.73
CA ASN A 56 -7.52 -3.56 3.43
C ASN A 56 -7.95 -4.87 4.10
N ALA A 57 -8.32 -4.82 5.38
CA ALA A 57 -8.81 -6.00 6.10
C ALA A 57 -10.08 -6.59 5.46
N ALA A 58 -10.98 -5.71 5.01
CA ALA A 58 -12.17 -6.12 4.25
C ALA A 58 -11.80 -6.83 2.94
N LEU A 59 -10.91 -6.26 2.12
CA LEU A 59 -10.48 -6.85 0.85
C LEU A 59 -9.79 -8.21 1.02
N TRP A 60 -8.96 -8.37 2.05
CA TRP A 60 -8.37 -9.67 2.35
C TRP A 60 -9.41 -10.72 2.73
N THR A 61 -10.50 -10.29 3.37
CA THR A 61 -11.58 -11.17 3.79
C THR A 61 -12.51 -11.54 2.64
N SER A 62 -12.89 -10.58 1.80
CA SER A 62 -13.87 -10.75 0.72
C SER A 62 -13.28 -11.30 -0.57
N GLU A 63 -12.05 -10.91 -0.91
CA GLU A 63 -11.49 -11.09 -2.25
C GLU A 63 -10.09 -11.73 -2.25
N GLY A 64 -9.47 -11.91 -1.07
CA GLY A 64 -8.14 -12.50 -0.96
C GLY A 64 -7.03 -11.65 -1.59
N LEU A 65 -7.23 -10.34 -1.68
CA LEU A 65 -6.26 -9.36 -2.15
C LEU A 65 -6.16 -8.18 -1.19
N GLY A 66 -5.07 -7.41 -1.30
CA GLY A 66 -4.91 -6.19 -0.53
C GLY A 66 -3.49 -5.65 -0.55
N LEU A 67 -3.21 -4.78 0.42
CA LEU A 67 -1.95 -4.13 0.67
C LEU A 67 -1.07 -4.95 1.63
N PHE A 68 0.23 -4.83 1.36
CA PHE A 68 1.32 -5.40 2.11
C PHE A 68 2.24 -4.29 2.62
N VAL A 69 2.80 -4.50 3.80
CA VAL A 69 4.01 -3.79 4.25
C VAL A 69 5.22 -4.50 3.64
N VAL A 70 6.11 -3.71 3.04
CA VAL A 70 7.38 -4.17 2.46
C VAL A 70 8.49 -3.88 3.46
N SER A 71 9.19 -4.92 3.88
CA SER A 71 10.37 -4.84 4.74
C SER A 71 11.61 -5.36 4.03
N ARG A 72 12.78 -4.77 4.32
CA ARG A 72 14.05 -5.34 3.86
C ARG A 72 14.39 -6.61 4.63
N ASN A 73 14.91 -7.62 3.93
CA ASN A 73 15.29 -8.88 4.58
C ASN A 73 16.48 -8.70 5.53
N GLU A 74 17.38 -7.76 5.24
CA GLU A 74 18.62 -7.57 5.99
C GLU A 74 18.41 -7.13 7.45
N ASN A 75 17.34 -6.38 7.73
CA ASN A 75 17.12 -5.73 9.03
C ASN A 75 15.63 -5.65 9.45
N ALA A 76 14.73 -6.27 8.68
CA ALA A 76 13.28 -6.23 8.88
C ALA A 76 12.66 -4.81 8.91
N ILE A 77 13.39 -3.77 8.49
CA ILE A 77 12.90 -2.40 8.49
C ILE A 77 11.84 -2.25 7.39
N ALA A 78 10.66 -1.75 7.78
CA ALA A 78 9.60 -1.40 6.85
C ALA A 78 10.01 -0.18 6.00
N ILE A 79 10.00 -0.34 4.68
CA ILE A 79 10.50 0.67 3.72
C ILE A 79 9.41 1.22 2.79
N GLY A 80 8.20 0.67 2.86
CA GLY A 80 7.08 1.08 2.03
C GLY A 80 5.95 0.06 2.07
N TRP A 81 4.91 0.32 1.29
CA TRP A 81 3.78 -0.60 1.14
C TRP A 81 3.44 -0.74 -0.34
N CYS A 82 2.88 -1.89 -0.70
CA CYS A 82 2.51 -2.24 -2.08
C CYS A 82 1.32 -3.19 -2.06
N GLY A 83 0.68 -3.40 -3.21
CA GLY A 83 -0.36 -4.41 -3.29
C GLY A 83 -1.36 -4.15 -4.40
N PHE A 84 -2.48 -4.88 -4.33
CA PHE A 84 -3.60 -4.76 -5.24
C PHE A 84 -4.69 -3.93 -4.58
N TRP A 85 -5.17 -2.91 -5.29
CA TRP A 85 -6.13 -1.97 -4.74
C TRP A 85 -7.08 -1.43 -5.80
N TYR A 86 -8.30 -1.10 -5.38
CA TYR A 86 -9.31 -0.45 -6.21
C TYR A 86 -9.29 1.06 -6.00
N PHE A 87 -8.93 1.78 -7.06
CA PHE A 87 -9.01 3.24 -7.08
C PHE A 87 -10.37 3.67 -7.66
N PRO A 88 -11.04 4.64 -7.04
CA PRO A 88 -12.19 5.27 -7.67
C PRO A 88 -11.73 5.93 -8.98
N THR A 89 -12.50 5.72 -10.03
CA THR A 89 -12.19 6.18 -11.39
C THR A 89 -12.22 7.72 -11.43
N ARG A 90 -11.08 8.36 -11.20
CA ARG A 90 -10.93 9.83 -11.35
C ARG A 90 -9.70 10.28 -12.13
N LEU A 91 -9.11 9.37 -12.91
CA LEU A 91 -8.15 9.70 -13.96
C LEU A 91 -8.74 9.20 -15.27
N GLY A 92 -9.02 10.11 -16.20
CA GLY A 92 -9.53 9.83 -17.54
C GLY A 92 -8.53 9.10 -18.45
N PHE A 93 -7.97 7.99 -17.98
CA PHE A 93 -7.12 7.08 -18.74
C PHE A 93 -7.66 5.66 -18.59
N THR A 94 -8.41 5.22 -19.60
CA THR A 94 -8.75 3.82 -19.82
C THR A 94 -7.57 3.12 -20.48
N GLU A 95 -6.76 2.41 -19.69
CA GLU A 95 -6.07 1.23 -20.20
C GLU A 95 -6.60 -0.01 -19.47
N THR A 96 -7.22 -0.86 -20.27
CA THR A 96 -7.95 -2.06 -19.86
C THR A 96 -6.98 -3.24 -19.95
N HIS A 97 -6.53 -3.77 -18.81
CA HIS A 97 -6.08 -5.17 -18.79
C HIS A 97 -7.24 -6.04 -18.29
N ARG A 98 -7.76 -6.84 -19.23
CA ARG A 98 -8.97 -7.64 -19.15
C ARG A 98 -8.69 -8.94 -18.39
N SER A 99 -9.38 -9.17 -17.28
CA SER A 99 -9.78 -10.52 -16.85
C SER A 99 -11.12 -10.45 -16.10
N MET A 100 -12.14 -11.01 -16.78
CA MET A 100 -13.48 -11.44 -16.35
C MET A 100 -13.98 -11.08 -14.94
N GLY A 101 -15.08 -10.31 -14.90
CA GLY A 101 -16.04 -10.32 -13.78
C GLY A 101 -16.10 -9.03 -12.95
N ASP A 102 -16.75 -8.00 -13.50
CA ASP A 102 -17.32 -6.81 -12.85
C ASP A 102 -16.48 -5.94 -11.87
N ARG A 103 -16.21 -4.71 -12.37
CA ARG A 103 -16.14 -3.39 -11.70
C ARG A 103 -15.11 -3.16 -10.60
N HIS A 104 -13.87 -2.88 -11.01
CA HIS A 104 -13.10 -1.64 -10.73
C HIS A 104 -11.68 -1.81 -11.32
N PRO A 105 -11.04 -0.74 -11.85
CA PRO A 105 -9.69 -0.86 -12.37
C PRO A 105 -8.69 -1.12 -11.22
N LEU A 106 -8.10 -2.32 -11.21
CA LEU A 106 -6.95 -2.65 -10.36
C LEU A 106 -5.74 -1.86 -10.84
N ARG A 107 -5.05 -1.17 -9.93
CA ARG A 107 -3.72 -0.58 -10.19
C ARG A 107 -2.68 -1.22 -9.28
N HIS A 108 -1.47 -1.39 -9.82
CA HIS A 108 -0.31 -1.90 -9.10
C HIS A 108 0.54 -0.72 -8.58
N TYR A 109 0.99 -0.77 -7.33
CA TYR A 109 1.98 0.17 -6.80
C TYR A 109 3.12 -0.60 -6.14
N ALA A 110 4.37 -0.25 -6.43
CA ALA A 110 5.55 -0.72 -5.72
C ALA A 110 6.49 0.47 -5.51
N ARG A 111 6.71 0.89 -4.25
CA ARG A 111 7.75 1.87 -3.91
C ARG A 111 8.50 1.42 -2.67
N GLY A 112 9.79 1.12 -2.84
CA GLY A 112 10.75 0.94 -1.76
C GLY A 112 11.72 2.13 -1.74
N ARG A 113 12.11 2.58 -0.54
CA ARG A 113 13.26 3.50 -0.41
C ARG A 113 14.57 2.72 -0.61
N GLU A 114 15.28 3.01 -1.69
CA GLU A 114 16.72 2.80 -1.78
C GLU A 114 17.41 4.15 -1.53
N GLY A 115 18.37 4.19 -0.60
CA GLY A 115 19.25 5.34 -0.37
C GLY A 115 18.74 6.38 0.64
N LEU A 116 19.12 6.19 1.91
CA LEU A 116 19.56 7.27 2.81
C LEU A 116 20.58 6.60 3.74
N GLY A 117 21.86 6.75 3.41
CA GLY A 117 22.95 6.44 4.34
C GLY A 117 22.89 7.40 5.54
N PRO A 118 23.60 7.08 6.64
CA PRO A 118 23.63 7.96 7.79
C PRO A 118 24.19 9.33 7.38
N ALA A 119 23.48 10.39 7.73
CA ALA A 119 24.00 11.75 7.62
C ALA A 119 25.24 11.87 8.52
N ALA A 120 26.37 12.23 7.91
CA ALA A 120 27.57 12.70 8.59
C ALA A 120 27.41 14.17 9.02
#